data_AF-A0ABD1S933-F1
#
_entry.id   AF-A0ABD1S933-F1
#
_cell.length_a   1.000
_cell.length_b   1.000
_cell.length_c   1.000
_cell.angle_alpha   90.00
_cell.angle_beta   90.00
_cell.angle_gamma   90.00
#
_symmetry.space_group_name_H-M   'P 1'
#
loop_
_entity.id
_entity.type
_entity.pdbx_description
1 polymer ?
#
loop_
_entity_poly.entity_id
_entity_poly.type
_entity_poly.pdbx_seq_one_letter_code
_entity_poly.pdbx_strand_id
1 'polypeptide(L)'
;MMGRKIAEAMSNKSSRQQSMVLKEDPFSLEVMAVPLPRDFKQPKMEKYDSSSNPIDHLRSFVDLKRLQATPDVIICRAFPPTLRRKARDWGKDELLKDFIVRFNRATLGIKDLQMFAVVTAMMSGTQSRPFKMSLSKNPPDTMHELLKRGEKYVDAEEAYLITKSMKNRSEPDSNKKKKDLGRARTSK
;
A
#
# COMPACT_ATOMS: atom_id res chain seq x y z
N MET A 1 49.90 8.54 15.48
CA MET A 1 48.48 8.14 15.64
C MET A 1 47.57 8.96 14.71
N MET A 2 47.53 8.64 13.42
CA MET A 2 46.72 9.36 12.40
C MET A 2 46.06 8.40 11.40
N GLY A 3 45.63 7.20 11.85
CA GLY A 3 45.05 6.18 10.96
C GLY A 3 43.59 5.82 11.23
N ARG A 4 42.95 6.39 12.26
CA ARG A 4 41.63 5.93 12.74
C ARG A 4 40.45 6.86 12.45
N LYS A 5 40.66 8.05 11.86
CA LYS A 5 39.59 9.03 11.65
C LYS A 5 38.87 8.96 10.29
N ILE A 6 39.32 8.11 9.37
CA ILE A 6 38.69 7.98 8.03
C ILE A 6 37.67 6.83 7.97
N ALA A 7 37.87 5.77 8.74
CA ALA A 7 36.90 4.66 8.85
C ALA A 7 35.63 5.08 9.62
N GLU A 8 35.77 5.96 10.61
CA GLU A 8 34.65 6.48 11.41
C GLU A 8 33.74 7.44 10.61
N ALA A 9 34.28 8.11 9.59
CA ALA A 9 33.51 8.99 8.70
C ALA A 9 32.71 8.22 7.63
N MET A 10 33.10 6.98 7.29
CA MET A 10 32.35 6.12 6.36
C MET A 10 31.30 5.25 7.07
N SER A 11 31.51 4.93 8.35
CA SER A 11 30.50 4.21 9.15
C SER A 11 29.31 5.11 9.56
N ASN A 12 29.50 6.42 9.67
CA ASN A 12 28.45 7.35 10.14
C ASN A 12 27.64 8.02 9.01
N LYS A 13 27.95 7.73 7.73
CA LYS A 13 27.12 8.13 6.58
C LYS A 13 26.04 7.11 6.22
N SER A 14 26.19 5.85 6.65
CA SER A 14 25.19 4.79 6.44
C SER A 14 23.95 4.95 7.35
N SER A 15 24.12 5.53 8.53
CA SER A 15 23.06 5.63 9.54
C SER A 15 22.08 6.81 9.35
N ARG A 16 22.38 7.78 8.47
CA ARG A 16 21.47 8.92 8.18
C ARG A 16 20.55 8.71 6.97
N GLN A 17 20.72 7.62 6.22
CA GLN A 17 19.76 7.20 5.19
C GLN A 17 18.79 6.11 5.70
N GLN A 18 18.79 5.80 7.00
CA GLN A 18 17.64 5.15 7.65
C GLN A 18 16.63 6.21 8.06
N SER A 19 16.02 6.84 7.06
CA SER A 19 14.97 7.83 7.25
C SER A 19 13.97 7.65 6.13
N MET A 20 12.80 7.12 6.50
CA MET A 20 11.63 6.87 5.67
C MET A 20 11.74 5.68 4.71
N VAL A 21 11.72 4.46 5.27
CA VAL A 21 10.96 3.40 4.61
C VAL A 21 9.51 3.86 4.63
N LEU A 22 9.11 4.61 3.59
CA LEU A 22 7.72 4.91 3.34
C LEU A 22 6.98 3.58 3.34
N LYS A 23 5.84 3.53 4.04
CA LYS A 23 4.83 2.46 3.93
C LYS A 23 4.84 1.94 2.49
N GLU A 24 5.25 0.67 2.35
CA GLU A 24 5.34 -0.11 1.11
C GLU A 24 4.93 0.67 -0.14
N ASP A 25 5.93 1.26 -0.82
CA ASP A 25 5.70 1.91 -2.11
C ASP A 25 5.09 0.86 -3.08
N PRO A 26 4.06 1.21 -3.87
CA PRO A 26 3.43 0.28 -4.79
C PRO A 26 4.36 -0.21 -5.91
N PHE A 27 5.55 0.42 -6.07
CA PHE A 27 6.55 0.02 -7.05
C PHE A 27 7.77 -0.68 -6.42
N SER A 28 8.42 -1.53 -7.22
CA SER A 28 9.66 -2.17 -6.82
C SER A 28 10.78 -1.16 -6.60
N LEU A 29 11.79 -1.53 -5.82
CA LEU A 29 12.97 -0.70 -5.59
C LEU A 29 13.68 -0.34 -6.92
N GLU A 30 13.63 -1.21 -7.92
CA GLU A 30 14.18 -0.98 -9.26
C GLU A 30 13.49 0.18 -9.97
N VAL A 31 12.15 0.21 -9.96
CA VAL A 31 11.35 1.30 -10.53
C VAL A 31 11.63 2.62 -9.78
N MET A 32 11.83 2.55 -8.47
CA MET A 32 12.11 3.71 -7.63
C MET A 32 13.54 4.24 -7.78
N ALA A 33 14.49 3.38 -8.16
CA ALA A 33 15.90 3.72 -8.35
C ALA A 33 16.17 4.47 -9.66
N VAL A 34 15.27 4.40 -10.65
CA VAL A 34 15.43 5.14 -11.91
C VAL A 34 15.38 6.65 -11.63
N PRO A 35 16.41 7.42 -12.00
CA PRO A 35 16.41 8.87 -11.80
C PRO A 35 15.35 9.52 -12.68
N LEU A 36 14.61 10.48 -12.12
CA LEU A 36 13.70 11.30 -12.90
C LEU A 36 14.52 12.24 -13.81
N PRO A 37 14.08 12.48 -15.07
CA PRO A 37 14.66 13.50 -15.91
C PRO A 37 14.67 14.87 -15.23
N ARG A 38 15.70 15.69 -15.47
CA ARG A 38 15.88 17.00 -14.79
C ARG A 38 14.73 17.98 -15.09
N ASP A 39 14.10 17.83 -16.24
CA ASP A 39 12.98 18.62 -16.74
C ASP A 39 11.63 17.93 -16.51
N PHE A 40 11.59 16.84 -15.72
CA PHE A 40 10.35 16.13 -15.42
C PHE A 40 9.33 17.07 -14.78
N LYS A 41 8.20 17.23 -15.47
CA LYS A 41 7.04 17.98 -14.96
C LYS A 41 5.94 17.00 -14.59
N GLN A 42 5.34 17.22 -13.43
CA GLN A 42 4.12 16.53 -13.08
C GLN A 42 3.04 16.80 -14.12
N PRO A 43 2.27 15.78 -14.52
CA PRO A 43 1.22 15.96 -15.51
C PRO A 43 0.17 16.94 -14.98
N LYS A 44 -0.12 17.97 -15.78
CA LYS A 44 -1.20 18.93 -15.52
C LYS A 44 -2.49 18.37 -16.07
N MET A 45 -3.07 17.43 -15.34
CA MET A 45 -4.35 16.82 -15.68
C MET A 45 -5.26 16.79 -14.46
N GLU A 46 -6.57 16.72 -14.70
CA GLU A 46 -7.52 16.53 -13.61
C GLU A 46 -7.25 15.22 -12.88
N LYS A 47 -7.37 15.26 -11.55
CA LYS A 47 -7.11 14.07 -10.75
C LYS A 47 -8.30 13.12 -10.79
N TYR A 48 -8.04 11.86 -11.06
CA TYR A 48 -9.06 10.82 -11.04
C TYR A 48 -9.53 10.55 -9.61
N ASP A 49 -10.82 10.70 -9.35
CA ASP A 49 -11.42 10.45 -8.04
C ASP A 49 -12.48 9.35 -8.03
N SER A 50 -12.42 8.45 -9.01
CA SER A 50 -13.36 7.35 -9.27
C SER A 50 -14.73 7.74 -9.86
N SER A 51 -14.90 8.99 -10.29
CA SER A 51 -16.18 9.48 -10.86
C SER A 51 -16.25 9.42 -12.39
N SER A 52 -15.11 9.45 -13.09
CA SER A 52 -15.04 9.36 -14.55
C SER A 52 -14.63 7.97 -15.05
N ASN A 53 -14.55 7.77 -16.37
CA ASN A 53 -14.08 6.53 -16.96
C ASN A 53 -12.57 6.33 -16.67
N PRO A 54 -12.16 5.27 -15.96
CA PRO A 54 -10.76 5.04 -15.62
C PRO A 54 -9.87 4.78 -16.85
N ILE A 55 -10.44 4.22 -17.93
CA ILE A 55 -9.69 3.93 -19.16
C ILE A 55 -9.34 5.23 -19.89
N ASP A 56 -10.26 6.19 -19.93
CA ASP A 56 -10.02 7.47 -20.59
C ASP A 56 -9.02 8.33 -19.82
N HIS A 57 -9.05 8.27 -18.48
CA HIS A 57 -8.02 8.89 -17.63
C HIS A 57 -6.63 8.29 -17.89
N LEU A 58 -6.54 6.95 -17.96
CA LEU A 58 -5.29 6.25 -18.25
C LEU A 58 -4.75 6.61 -19.64
N ARG A 59 -5.60 6.60 -20.68
CA ARG A 59 -5.21 6.99 -22.04
C ARG A 59 -4.68 8.41 -22.09
N SER A 60 -5.43 9.36 -21.51
CA SER A 60 -5.04 10.78 -21.45
C SER A 60 -3.68 10.96 -20.76
N PHE A 61 -3.43 10.23 -19.67
CA PHE A 61 -2.15 10.26 -18.98
C PHE A 61 -1.01 9.69 -19.83
N VAL A 62 -1.22 8.52 -20.43
CA VAL A 62 -0.21 7.84 -21.26
C VAL A 62 0.14 8.69 -22.48
N ASP A 63 -0.86 9.24 -23.17
CA ASP A 63 -0.65 10.10 -24.35
C ASP A 63 0.16 11.35 -23.97
N LEU A 64 -0.19 12.01 -22.85
CA LEU A 64 0.56 13.16 -22.33
C LEU A 64 2.02 12.81 -22.01
N LYS A 65 2.29 11.60 -21.50
CA LYS A 65 3.65 11.16 -21.17
C LYS A 65 4.46 10.70 -22.38
N ARG A 66 3.82 10.14 -23.39
CA ARG A 66 4.45 9.83 -24.68
C ARG A 66 4.86 11.10 -25.43
N LEU A 67 4.07 12.17 -25.37
CA LEU A 67 4.45 13.49 -25.91
C LEU A 67 5.72 14.05 -25.27
N GLN A 68 6.02 13.66 -24.03
CA GLN A 68 7.24 14.06 -23.30
C GLN A 68 8.39 13.06 -23.47
N ALA A 69 8.28 12.10 -24.40
CA ALA A 69 9.25 11.02 -24.62
C ALA A 69 9.67 10.32 -23.31
N THR A 70 8.75 10.22 -22.35
CA THR A 70 9.03 9.68 -21.01
C THR A 70 9.12 8.15 -21.09
N PRO A 71 10.18 7.50 -20.55
CA PRO A 71 10.27 6.05 -20.51
C PRO A 71 9.13 5.43 -19.69
N ASP A 72 8.62 4.26 -20.09
CA ASP A 72 7.46 3.59 -19.46
C ASP A 72 7.62 3.41 -17.94
N VAL A 73 8.83 3.11 -17.47
CA VAL A 73 9.13 3.00 -16.03
C VAL A 73 8.86 4.30 -15.27
N ILE A 74 9.15 5.45 -15.88
CA ILE A 74 8.86 6.78 -15.32
C ILE A 74 7.37 7.12 -15.47
N ILE A 75 6.71 6.65 -16.54
CA ILE A 75 5.25 6.77 -16.72
C ILE A 75 4.52 6.07 -15.56
N CYS A 76 4.89 4.83 -15.25
CA CYS A 76 4.33 4.09 -14.13
C CYS A 76 4.51 4.86 -12.81
N ARG A 77 5.74 5.30 -12.51
CA ARG A 77 6.04 6.05 -11.28
C ARG A 77 5.29 7.38 -11.18
N ALA A 78 5.04 8.05 -12.31
CA ALA A 78 4.37 9.34 -12.38
C ALA A 78 2.83 9.25 -12.29
N PHE A 79 2.24 8.05 -12.37
CA PHE A 79 0.80 7.86 -12.44
C PHE A 79 0.07 8.03 -11.10
N PRO A 80 0.50 7.44 -9.97
CA PRO A 80 -0.27 7.52 -8.71
C PRO A 80 -0.60 8.95 -8.22
N PRO A 81 0.25 9.98 -8.42
CA PRO A 81 -0.10 11.35 -8.11
C PRO A 81 -1.35 11.89 -8.82
N THR A 82 -1.73 11.30 -9.97
CA THR A 82 -2.94 11.66 -10.74
C THR A 82 -4.21 11.09 -10.12
N LEU A 83 -4.10 10.23 -9.10
CA LEU A 83 -5.23 9.66 -8.37
C LEU A 83 -5.52 10.46 -7.08
N ARG A 84 -6.81 10.61 -6.75
CA ARG A 84 -7.32 11.29 -5.55
C ARG A 84 -8.44 10.48 -4.89
N ARG A 85 -8.70 10.75 -3.60
CA ARG A 85 -9.79 10.13 -2.82
C ARG A 85 -9.74 8.59 -2.93
N LYS A 86 -10.89 7.95 -3.15
CA LYS A 86 -11.03 6.49 -3.26
C LYS A 86 -10.10 5.87 -4.30
N ALA A 87 -9.78 6.58 -5.39
CA ALA A 87 -8.86 6.07 -6.41
C ALA A 87 -7.40 6.00 -5.91
N ARG A 88 -6.99 6.89 -4.99
CA ARG A 88 -5.64 6.86 -4.40
C ARG A 88 -5.45 5.73 -3.40
N ASP A 89 -6.54 5.36 -2.74
CA ASP A 89 -6.56 4.30 -1.73
C ASP A 89 -7.13 2.99 -2.28
N TRP A 90 -7.36 2.91 -3.60
CA TRP A 90 -7.86 1.70 -4.24
C TRP A 90 -6.85 0.57 -4.00
N GLY A 91 -7.27 -0.48 -3.31
CA GLY A 91 -6.40 -1.58 -2.89
C GLY A 91 -5.74 -1.45 -1.51
N LYS A 92 -5.80 -0.30 -0.82
CA LYS A 92 -5.32 -0.20 0.58
C LYS A 92 -6.25 -0.87 1.58
N ASP A 93 -7.55 -0.86 1.26
CA ASP A 93 -8.60 -1.46 2.08
C ASP A 93 -9.11 -2.79 1.48
N GLU A 94 -8.41 -3.37 0.50
CA GLU A 94 -8.77 -4.68 -0.05
C GLU A 94 -8.51 -5.77 1.00
N LEU A 95 -9.54 -6.55 1.30
CA LEU A 95 -9.42 -7.70 2.20
C LEU A 95 -8.56 -8.79 1.56
N LEU A 96 -7.88 -9.57 2.38
CA LEU A 96 -7.02 -10.66 1.90
C LEU A 96 -7.81 -11.66 1.03
N LYS A 97 -9.08 -11.90 1.37
CA LYS A 97 -9.99 -12.76 0.62
C LYS A 97 -10.19 -12.28 -0.82
N ASP A 98 -10.53 -11.01 -0.98
CA ASP A 98 -10.79 -10.40 -2.29
C ASP A 98 -9.52 -10.41 -3.14
N PHE A 99 -8.38 -10.10 -2.51
CA PHE A 99 -7.08 -10.18 -3.15
C PHE A 99 -6.76 -11.60 -3.65
N ILE A 100 -6.91 -12.64 -2.81
CA ILE A 100 -6.62 -14.02 -3.18
C ILE A 100 -7.52 -14.49 -4.34
N VAL A 101 -8.81 -14.17 -4.30
CA VAL A 101 -9.74 -14.51 -5.39
C VAL A 101 -9.31 -13.87 -6.70
N ARG A 102 -8.96 -12.58 -6.66
CA ARG A 102 -8.51 -11.83 -7.84
C ARG A 102 -7.17 -12.35 -8.35
N PHE A 103 -6.23 -12.63 -7.46
CA PHE A 103 -4.92 -13.19 -7.78
C PHE A 103 -5.07 -14.55 -8.47
N ASN A 104 -5.86 -15.45 -7.88
CA ASN A 104 -6.11 -16.78 -8.44
C ASN A 104 -6.70 -16.71 -9.85
N ARG A 105 -7.71 -15.86 -10.03
CA ARG A 105 -8.31 -15.64 -11.35
C ARG A 105 -7.29 -15.18 -12.39
N ALA A 106 -6.37 -14.30 -12.02
CA ALA A 106 -5.30 -13.84 -12.91
C ALA A 106 -4.28 -14.96 -13.23
N THR A 107 -3.99 -15.84 -12.27
CA THR A 107 -3.02 -16.92 -12.46
C THR A 107 -3.50 -18.07 -13.34
N LEU A 108 -4.82 -18.33 -13.43
CA LEU A 108 -5.38 -19.43 -14.22
C LEU A 108 -5.05 -19.36 -15.73
N GLY A 109 -4.75 -18.16 -16.25
CA GLY A 109 -4.42 -17.96 -17.67
C GLY A 109 -2.92 -18.08 -17.99
N ILE A 110 -2.05 -18.26 -16.99
CA ILE A 110 -0.59 -18.21 -17.17
C ILE A 110 -0.05 -19.64 -17.30
N LYS A 111 0.47 -19.98 -18.49
CA LYS A 111 1.21 -21.23 -18.71
C LYS A 111 2.57 -21.18 -17.99
N ASP A 112 3.02 -22.32 -17.49
CA ASP A 112 4.35 -22.49 -16.88
C ASP A 112 4.65 -21.53 -15.71
N LEU A 113 3.62 -21.28 -14.90
CA LEU A 113 3.68 -20.37 -13.77
C LEU A 113 4.74 -20.79 -12.73
N GLN A 114 5.81 -19.99 -12.64
CA GLN A 114 6.91 -20.24 -11.71
C GLN A 114 6.53 -19.86 -10.27
N MET A 115 6.73 -20.77 -9.31
CA MET A 115 6.37 -20.53 -7.91
C MET A 115 7.07 -19.31 -7.31
N PHE A 116 8.33 -19.07 -7.68
CA PHE A 116 9.05 -17.87 -7.26
C PHE A 116 8.34 -16.57 -7.69
N ALA A 117 7.81 -16.52 -8.91
CA ALA A 117 7.06 -15.36 -9.41
C ALA A 117 5.72 -15.21 -8.67
N VAL A 118 5.05 -16.32 -8.39
CA VAL A 118 3.81 -16.34 -7.59
C VAL A 118 4.05 -15.77 -6.20
N VAL A 119 5.03 -16.30 -5.47
CA VAL A 119 5.31 -15.88 -4.08
C VAL A 119 5.72 -14.42 -4.04
N THR A 120 6.57 -13.98 -4.97
CA THR A 120 6.93 -12.57 -5.13
C THR A 120 5.69 -11.69 -5.36
N ALA A 121 4.85 -12.03 -6.35
CA ALA A 121 3.66 -11.26 -6.67
C ALA A 121 2.63 -11.25 -5.53
N MET A 122 2.47 -12.37 -4.82
CA MET A 122 1.61 -12.49 -3.64
C MET A 122 2.10 -11.59 -2.50
N MET A 123 3.41 -11.61 -2.20
CA MET A 123 4.02 -10.77 -1.16
C MET A 123 3.97 -9.28 -1.49
N SER A 124 4.14 -8.91 -2.76
CA SER A 124 4.08 -7.51 -3.20
C SER A 124 2.64 -6.98 -3.32
N GLY A 125 1.70 -7.85 -3.70
CA GLY A 125 0.31 -7.43 -3.96
C GLY A 125 -0.59 -7.39 -2.72
N THR A 126 -0.34 -8.24 -1.72
CA THR A 126 -1.20 -8.32 -0.54
C THR A 126 -0.91 -7.22 0.49
N GLN A 127 -1.96 -6.67 1.09
CA GLN A 127 -1.83 -5.74 2.22
C GLN A 127 -1.70 -6.45 3.57
N SER A 128 -2.00 -7.76 3.64
CA SER A 128 -1.95 -8.51 4.89
C SER A 128 -0.52 -8.76 5.36
N ARG A 129 -0.01 -7.87 6.23
CA ARG A 129 1.30 -8.01 6.89
C ARG A 129 1.51 -9.37 7.57
N PRO A 130 0.58 -9.90 8.39
CA PRO A 130 0.82 -11.19 9.05
C PRO A 130 0.90 -12.35 8.05
N PHE A 131 0.17 -12.28 6.93
CA PHE A 131 0.29 -13.25 5.85
C PHE A 131 1.64 -13.13 5.12
N LYS A 132 2.09 -11.92 4.76
CA LYS A 132 3.43 -11.69 4.15
C LYS A 132 4.55 -12.25 5.00
N MET A 133 4.52 -11.99 6.32
CA MET A 133 5.50 -12.51 7.26
C MET A 133 5.46 -14.04 7.37
N SER A 134 4.29 -14.65 7.15
CA SER A 134 4.15 -16.11 7.10
C SER A 134 4.84 -16.69 5.88
N LEU A 135 4.64 -16.08 4.71
CA LEU A 135 5.25 -16.50 3.45
C LEU A 135 6.78 -16.33 3.47
N SER A 136 7.30 -15.25 4.05
CA SER A 136 8.74 -15.05 4.14
C SER A 136 9.42 -16.02 5.11
N LYS A 137 8.75 -16.39 6.21
CA LYS A 137 9.27 -17.36 7.18
C LYS A 137 9.25 -18.79 6.66
N ASN A 138 8.24 -19.15 5.88
CA ASN A 138 8.06 -20.48 5.34
C ASN A 138 7.53 -20.39 3.90
N PRO A 139 8.39 -20.21 2.89
CA PRO A 139 7.96 -20.11 1.50
C PRO A 139 7.17 -21.36 1.07
N PRO A 140 6.03 -21.21 0.38
CA PRO A 140 5.30 -22.35 -0.15
C PRO A 140 5.95 -22.89 -1.41
N ASP A 141 5.99 -24.21 -1.56
CA ASP A 141 6.54 -24.88 -2.75
C ASP A 141 5.48 -25.10 -3.84
N THR A 142 4.19 -25.06 -3.45
CA THR A 142 3.06 -25.28 -4.36
C THR A 142 1.98 -24.22 -4.20
N MET A 143 1.19 -24.03 -5.27
CA MET A 143 -0.01 -23.17 -5.21
C MET A 143 -0.98 -23.67 -4.14
N HIS A 144 -1.13 -24.98 -3.99
CA HIS A 144 -2.02 -25.56 -2.99
C HIS A 144 -1.65 -25.14 -1.56
N GLU A 145 -0.36 -25.25 -1.20
CA GLU A 145 0.13 -24.81 0.12
C GLU A 145 -0.06 -23.31 0.33
N LEU A 146 0.21 -22.52 -0.70
CA LEU A 146 0.02 -21.07 -0.66
C LEU A 146 -1.44 -20.70 -0.38
N LEU A 147 -2.38 -21.30 -1.11
CA LEU A 147 -3.82 -21.00 -0.98
C LEU A 147 -4.39 -21.50 0.35
N LYS A 148 -4.02 -22.72 0.76
CA LYS A 148 -4.40 -23.26 2.08
C LYS A 148 -3.90 -22.37 3.22
N ARG A 149 -2.69 -21.82 3.08
CA ARG A 149 -2.17 -20.86 4.06
C ARG A 149 -2.93 -19.54 3.99
N GLY A 150 -3.24 -19.04 2.81
CA GLY A 150 -4.03 -17.83 2.60
C GLY A 150 -5.40 -17.90 3.30
N GLU A 151 -6.12 -19.01 3.13
CA GLU A 151 -7.40 -19.28 3.77
C GLU A 151 -7.34 -19.12 5.31
N LYS A 152 -6.33 -19.70 5.97
CA LYS A 152 -6.13 -19.54 7.41
C LYS A 152 -6.02 -18.07 7.85
N TYR A 153 -5.39 -17.21 7.04
CA TYR A 153 -5.27 -15.79 7.36
C TYR A 153 -6.51 -15.00 6.98
N VAL A 154 -7.29 -15.45 5.98
CA VAL A 154 -8.62 -14.91 5.69
C VAL A 154 -9.54 -15.13 6.87
N ASP A 155 -9.61 -16.36 7.41
CA ASP A 155 -10.44 -16.68 8.57
C ASP A 155 -10.06 -15.82 9.79
N ALA A 156 -8.76 -15.65 10.02
CA ALA A 156 -8.26 -14.81 11.11
C ALA A 156 -8.59 -13.32 10.92
N GLU A 157 -8.51 -12.81 9.68
CA GLU A 157 -8.86 -11.43 9.35
C GLU A 157 -10.37 -11.19 9.50
N GLU A 158 -11.21 -12.09 9.01
CA GLU A 158 -12.67 -12.04 9.17
C GLU A 158 -13.07 -12.06 10.67
N ALA A 159 -12.49 -12.96 11.47
CA ALA A 159 -12.74 -13.02 12.92
C ALA A 159 -12.33 -11.72 13.64
N TYR A 160 -11.21 -11.11 13.25
CA TYR A 160 -10.77 -9.82 13.78
C TYR A 160 -11.75 -8.69 13.43
N LEU A 161 -12.26 -8.65 12.19
CA LEU A 161 -13.22 -7.64 11.76
C LEU A 161 -14.57 -7.75 12.49
N ILE A 162 -15.06 -8.98 12.70
CA ILE A 162 -16.27 -9.24 13.49
C ILE A 162 -16.13 -8.66 14.90
N THR A 163 -15.05 -9.02 15.60
CA THR A 163 -14.81 -8.58 16.98
C THR A 163 -14.57 -7.06 17.08
N LYS A 164 -13.86 -6.46 16.13
CA LYS A 164 -13.68 -5.00 16.03
C LYS A 164 -15.01 -4.25 15.85
N SER A 165 -15.91 -4.78 15.02
CA SER A 165 -17.24 -4.19 14.80
C SER A 165 -18.14 -4.26 16.05
N MET A 166 -17.97 -5.29 16.88
CA MET A 166 -18.67 -5.41 18.16
C MET A 166 -18.13 -4.40 19.16
N LYS A 167 -16.80 -4.24 19.25
CA LYS A 167 -16.16 -3.26 20.15
C LYS A 167 -16.53 -1.82 19.81
N ASN A 168 -16.56 -1.47 18.53
CA ASN A 168 -16.92 -0.12 18.08
C ASN A 168 -18.40 0.25 18.32
N ARG A 169 -19.30 -0.74 18.47
CA ARG A 169 -20.70 -0.51 18.84
C ARG A 169 -20.91 -0.39 20.35
N SER A 170 -19.88 -0.65 21.14
CA SER A 170 -19.95 -0.78 22.60
C SER A 170 -19.42 0.44 23.36
N GLU A 171 -18.99 1.52 22.68
CA GLU A 171 -18.65 2.78 23.36
C GLU A 171 -19.91 3.64 23.55
N PRO A 172 -20.41 3.84 24.80
CA PRO A 172 -21.44 4.82 25.07
C PRO A 172 -20.85 6.24 24.99
N ASP A 173 -21.56 7.13 24.30
CA ASP A 173 -21.35 8.59 24.27
C ASP A 173 -21.52 9.16 25.69
N SER A 174 -20.45 9.12 26.48
CA SER A 174 -20.38 9.79 27.77
C SER A 174 -19.89 11.23 27.60
N ASN A 175 -20.56 12.03 26.76
CA ASN A 175 -20.35 13.48 26.78
C ASN A 175 -21.63 14.33 26.66
N LYS A 176 -22.72 13.87 27.29
CA LYS A 176 -23.96 14.65 27.41
C LYS A 176 -24.54 14.68 28.83
N LYS A 177 -23.71 15.02 29.84
CA LYS A 177 -24.21 15.36 31.18
C LYS A 177 -23.27 16.24 32.00
N LYS A 178 -22.80 17.36 31.44
CA LYS A 178 -22.27 18.50 32.22
C LYS A 178 -22.67 19.83 31.54
N LYS A 179 -23.96 20.18 31.56
CA LYS A 179 -24.37 21.57 31.30
C LYS A 179 -25.55 22.12 32.11
N ASP A 180 -26.16 21.36 33.02
CA ASP A 180 -27.35 21.84 33.76
C ASP A 180 -27.23 21.80 35.30
N LEU A 181 -26.04 22.01 35.87
CA LEU A 181 -25.89 22.13 37.35
C LEU A 181 -25.12 23.39 37.79
N GLY A 182 -25.14 24.45 36.97
CA GLY A 182 -24.43 25.70 37.27
C GLY A 182 -25.29 26.95 37.38
N ARG A 183 -26.63 26.85 37.50
CA ARG A 183 -27.49 28.04 37.62
C ARG A 183 -28.64 27.84 38.59
N ALA A 184 -28.32 27.76 39.88
CA ALA A 184 -29.26 28.09 40.93
C ALA A 184 -28.52 28.55 42.20
N ARG A 185 -28.86 29.77 42.63
CA ARG A 185 -28.58 30.41 43.94
C ARG A 185 -27.14 30.92 44.08
N THR A 186 -26.91 32.23 44.20
CA THR A 186 -27.23 32.98 45.42
C THR A 186 -27.78 34.39 45.16
N SER A 187 -28.96 34.68 45.73
CA SER A 187 -29.29 36.01 46.25
C SER A 187 -28.79 36.10 47.68
N LYS A 188 -28.08 37.18 47.99
CA LYS A 188 -28.25 37.97 49.21
C LYS A 188 -27.66 39.34 48.97
#